data_AF-A0A4P7F4S0-F1
#
_entry.id   AF-A0A4P7F4S0-F1
#
_cell.length_a   1.000
_cell.length_b   1.000
_cell.length_c   1.000
_cell.angle_alpha   90.00
_cell.angle_beta   90.00
_cell.angle_gamma   90.00
#
_symmetry.space_group_name_H-M   'P 1'
#
loop_
_entity.id
_entity.type
_entity.pdbx_description
1 polymer ?
#
loop_
_entity_poly.entity_id
_entity_poly.type
_entity_poly.pdbx_seq_one_letter_code
_entity_poly.pdbx_strand_id
1 'polypeptide(L)'
;MLLAELTGEAQKMSLCHEPANAVADGPTLADKVTFLSQPSVYGRGGGDVARQETHMSWLFLANGHVLKLKKPVRFSYLDFSTLARRQAACQAELKLNRRLASDVYLDVVPLVETPRGLAIGKPGVPVEWLVVMRRLDEAWTLERRILDHRLAGQDLDRLMATLSAFYRHAPAVFTTPALHLAEWRHNLSLNRRILLEPRLALPAGLVRKIDIAQRRFLEAKSEWFAARVRAHHIVDGHGDLRPEHIWIDHPIRIIDCLEFNSKLRAIDPLDELAYLSVECDRLGAAWAGQYLKRRVLRRWSDSPSAALFCFYRCYRATLRARLAIAHLLEENPRTPEKWPRLARTYLRLAAADALLLERMLKKQGDR
;
A
#
# COMPACT_ATOMS: atom_id res chain seq x y z
N MET A 1 -3.64 -1.58 3.01
CA MET A 1 -3.56 -2.12 4.38
C MET A 1 -4.68 -3.10 4.72
N LEU A 2 -5.96 -2.86 4.37
CA LEU A 2 -7.03 -3.89 4.33
C LEU A 2 -6.85 -4.95 3.22
N LEU A 3 -5.66 -5.00 2.62
CA LEU A 3 -5.37 -5.66 1.33
C LEU A 3 -5.40 -7.18 1.43
N ALA A 4 -5.02 -7.74 2.57
CA ALA A 4 -4.69 -9.15 2.67
C ALA A 4 -5.75 -10.02 3.39
N GLU A 5 -6.63 -9.45 4.23
CA GLU A 5 -7.87 -10.11 4.71
C GLU A 5 -8.78 -10.58 3.55
N LEU A 6 -8.53 -10.04 2.37
CA LEU A 6 -9.36 -10.16 1.20
C LEU A 6 -8.59 -10.83 0.04
N THR A 7 -7.52 -11.58 0.33
CA THR A 7 -6.83 -12.46 -0.63
C THR A 7 -7.31 -13.91 -0.59
N GLY A 8 -8.34 -14.22 0.21
CA GLY A 8 -9.07 -15.50 0.15
C GLY A 8 -8.40 -16.70 0.82
N GLU A 9 -7.39 -16.49 1.65
CA GLU A 9 -6.91 -17.51 2.60
C GLU A 9 -7.44 -17.18 4.01
N ALA A 10 -8.71 -17.49 4.27
CA ALA A 10 -9.24 -17.70 5.61
C ALA A 10 -10.65 -18.29 5.51
N GLN A 11 -10.74 -19.62 5.46
CA GLN A 11 -11.94 -20.35 5.83
C GLN A 11 -11.57 -21.28 6.98
N LYS A 12 -12.33 -21.16 8.08
CA LYS A 12 -12.19 -21.82 9.39
C LYS A 12 -11.14 -21.20 10.33
N MET A 13 -11.59 -20.41 11.30
CA MET A 13 -11.84 -20.88 12.67
C MET A 13 -12.37 -19.72 13.52
N SER A 14 -13.24 -20.08 14.46
CA SER A 14 -13.90 -19.25 15.45
C SER A 14 -12.98 -18.19 16.07
N LEU A 15 -13.43 -16.92 16.08
CA LEU A 15 -12.83 -15.85 16.86
C LEU A 15 -13.19 -16.07 18.34
N CYS A 16 -12.34 -16.80 19.06
CA CYS A 16 -12.19 -16.53 20.49
C CYS A 16 -11.17 -15.40 20.60
N HIS A 17 -11.66 -14.19 20.93
CA HIS A 17 -10.83 -13.13 21.49
C HIS A 17 -10.47 -13.57 22.92
N GLU A 18 -9.43 -14.39 23.07
CA GLU A 18 -8.78 -14.54 24.36
C GLU A 18 -7.73 -13.42 24.49
N PRO A 19 -7.86 -12.51 25.49
CA PRO A 19 -6.72 -11.71 25.87
C PRO A 19 -5.65 -12.69 26.32
N ALA A 20 -4.47 -12.62 25.70
CA ALA A 20 -3.29 -13.31 26.20
C ALA A 20 -2.92 -12.71 27.57
N ASN A 21 -3.61 -13.17 28.61
CA ASN A 21 -3.25 -12.97 30.01
C ASN A 21 -2.04 -13.86 30.31
N ALA A 22 -0.88 -13.42 29.82
CA ALA A 22 0.38 -13.71 30.48
C ALA A 22 0.80 -12.41 31.15
N VAL A 23 0.88 -12.41 32.47
CA VAL A 23 1.52 -11.34 33.24
C VAL A 23 2.97 -11.30 32.77
N ALA A 24 3.25 -10.39 31.83
CA ALA A 24 4.59 -10.21 31.29
C ALA A 24 5.34 -9.27 32.24
N ASP A 25 6.45 -9.76 32.78
CA ASP A 25 7.34 -9.11 33.76
C ASP A 25 8.14 -7.94 33.14
N GLY A 26 7.51 -7.12 32.30
CA GLY A 26 8.16 -6.07 31.54
C GLY A 26 7.20 -5.00 31.00
N PRO A 27 7.74 -3.93 30.41
CA PRO A 27 6.97 -2.74 30.05
C PRO A 27 5.88 -3.03 29.01
N THR A 28 4.67 -2.58 29.31
CA THR A 28 3.51 -2.71 28.42
C THR A 28 3.68 -1.85 27.17
N LEU A 29 2.81 -2.05 26.17
CA LEU A 29 2.75 -1.15 25.01
C LEU A 29 2.48 0.30 25.44
N ALA A 30 1.64 0.51 26.45
CA ALA A 30 1.30 1.84 26.95
C ALA A 30 2.51 2.52 27.60
N ASP A 31 3.33 1.78 28.36
CA ASP A 31 4.56 2.28 28.97
C ASP A 31 5.56 2.71 27.90
N LYS A 32 5.76 1.88 26.88
CA LYS A 32 6.63 2.17 25.73
C LYS A 32 6.17 3.41 24.97
N VAL A 33 4.87 3.53 24.71
CA VAL A 33 4.29 4.71 24.03
C VAL A 33 4.46 5.97 24.88
N THR A 34 4.25 5.87 26.19
CA THR A 34 4.43 6.99 27.12
C THR A 34 5.87 7.47 27.11
N PHE A 35 6.83 6.55 27.25
CA PHE A 35 8.25 6.85 27.19
C PHE A 35 8.64 7.53 25.86
N LEU A 36 8.28 6.94 24.73
CA LEU A 36 8.63 7.47 23.40
C LEU A 36 7.94 8.81 23.08
N SER A 37 6.93 9.20 23.84
CA SER A 37 6.27 10.51 23.71
C SER A 37 6.98 11.63 24.48
N GLN A 38 8.00 11.31 25.30
CA GLN A 38 8.71 12.32 26.10
C GLN A 38 9.74 13.06 25.24
N PRO A 39 9.75 14.41 25.22
CA PRO A 39 10.76 15.18 24.48
C PRO A 39 12.21 14.88 24.88
N SER A 40 12.44 14.54 26.16
CA SER A 40 13.76 14.20 26.71
C SER A 40 14.41 12.99 26.02
N VAL A 41 13.62 12.10 25.41
CA VAL A 41 14.11 10.93 24.64
C VAL A 41 14.89 11.35 23.40
N TYR A 42 14.60 12.53 22.85
CA TYR A 42 15.17 13.01 21.59
C TYR A 42 16.34 14.00 21.78
N GLY A 43 16.89 14.08 23.00
CA GLY A 43 18.04 14.92 23.35
C GLY A 43 17.67 16.31 23.90
N ARG A 44 18.69 17.08 24.33
CA ARG A 44 18.50 18.45 24.83
C ARG A 44 18.00 19.34 23.69
N GLY A 45 16.90 20.04 23.91
CA GLY A 45 16.21 20.86 22.90
C GLY A 45 15.12 20.12 22.13
N GLY A 46 14.68 18.94 22.60
CA GLY A 46 13.47 18.26 22.12
C GLY A 46 12.27 19.18 22.09
N GLY A 47 11.86 19.59 20.89
CA GLY A 47 10.55 20.21 20.68
C GLY A 47 9.42 19.20 20.94
N ASP A 48 8.18 19.64 20.74
CA ASP A 48 7.02 18.79 20.90
C ASP A 48 7.12 17.50 20.08
N VAL A 49 6.84 16.36 20.72
CA VAL A 49 6.81 15.06 20.07
C VAL A 49 5.42 14.85 19.49
N ALA A 50 5.29 14.98 18.17
CA ALA A 50 4.03 14.65 17.50
C ALA A 50 3.87 13.12 17.45
N ARG A 51 2.72 12.62 17.89
CA ARG A 51 2.39 11.20 17.92
C ARG A 51 1.32 10.88 16.89
N GLN A 52 1.58 9.89 16.05
CA GLN A 52 0.59 9.38 15.08
C GLN A 52 0.39 7.88 15.27
N GLU A 53 -0.86 7.44 15.14
CA GLU A 53 -1.25 6.04 15.29
C GLU A 53 -1.76 5.47 13.97
N THR A 54 -1.21 4.34 13.55
CA THR A 54 -1.73 3.53 12.44
C THR A 54 -2.37 2.25 12.98
N HIS A 55 -2.92 1.37 12.13
CA HIS A 55 -3.41 0.06 12.60
C HIS A 55 -2.30 -0.79 13.23
N MET A 56 -1.09 -0.72 12.68
CA MET A 56 0.00 -1.65 13.00
C MET A 56 1.13 -1.01 13.78
N SER A 57 1.16 0.32 13.92
CA SER A 57 2.32 1.02 14.49
C SER A 57 1.96 2.36 15.13
N TRP A 58 2.81 2.79 16.05
CA TRP A 58 2.92 4.16 16.51
C TRP A 58 4.12 4.84 15.83
N LEU A 59 3.97 6.12 15.50
CA LEU A 59 5.02 6.98 14.97
C LEU A 59 5.22 8.15 15.94
N PHE A 60 6.47 8.44 16.28
CA PHE A 60 6.86 9.54 17.15
C PHE A 60 7.81 10.45 16.39
N LEU A 61 7.37 11.68 16.10
CA LEU A 61 8.07 12.62 15.24
C LEU A 61 8.66 13.74 16.11
N ALA A 62 9.99 13.83 16.16
CA ALA A 62 10.72 14.83 16.94
C ALA A 62 12.12 15.08 16.37
N ASN A 63 12.61 16.32 16.48
CA ASN A 63 14.00 16.71 16.13
C ASN A 63 14.50 16.16 14.78
N GLY A 64 13.71 16.30 13.71
CA GLY A 64 14.08 15.83 12.37
C GLY A 64 14.07 14.31 12.19
N HIS A 65 13.59 13.54 13.17
CA HIS A 65 13.51 12.09 13.15
C HIS A 65 12.10 11.57 13.40
N VAL A 66 11.86 10.33 13.02
CA VAL A 66 10.68 9.54 13.34
C VAL A 66 11.12 8.21 13.91
N LEU A 67 10.58 7.85 15.06
CA LEU A 67 10.66 6.48 15.60
C LEU A 67 9.36 5.76 15.32
N LYS A 68 9.44 4.59 14.67
CA LYS A 68 8.28 3.72 14.42
C LYS A 68 8.33 2.51 15.34
N LEU A 69 7.27 2.34 16.12
CA LEU A 69 7.03 1.23 17.03
C LEU A 69 5.91 0.34 16.47
N LYS A 70 6.19 -0.91 16.15
CA LYS A 70 5.16 -1.87 15.72
C LYS A 70 4.34 -2.36 16.92
N LYS A 71 3.02 -2.47 16.75
CA LYS A 71 2.09 -2.97 17.77
C LYS A 71 2.08 -4.50 17.81
N PRO A 72 1.84 -5.11 18.98
CA PRO A 72 1.72 -6.56 19.14
C PRO A 72 0.36 -7.07 18.64
N VAL A 73 0.10 -6.97 17.33
CA VAL A 73 -1.17 -7.35 16.70
C VAL A 73 -1.04 -8.62 15.88
N ARG A 74 -2.13 -9.36 15.72
CA ARG A 74 -2.23 -10.52 14.83
C ARG A 74 -3.51 -10.40 14.01
N PHE A 75 -3.35 -10.26 12.70
CA PHE A 75 -4.40 -10.31 11.69
C PHE A 75 -4.24 -11.58 10.86
N SER A 76 -5.24 -11.93 10.04
CA SER A 76 -5.18 -13.12 9.17
C SER A 76 -4.02 -13.09 8.17
N TYR A 77 -3.48 -11.91 7.89
CA TYR A 77 -2.43 -11.67 6.92
C TYR A 77 -1.11 -11.16 7.50
N LEU A 78 -1.07 -10.95 8.82
CA LEU A 78 0.07 -10.32 9.47
C LEU A 78 0.16 -10.76 10.92
N ASP A 79 1.35 -11.12 11.35
CA ASP A 79 1.57 -11.52 12.73
C ASP A 79 2.76 -10.77 13.33
N PHE A 80 2.44 -9.79 14.18
CA PHE A 80 3.38 -9.03 15.00
C PHE A 80 3.26 -9.39 16.48
N SER A 81 2.64 -10.51 16.83
CA SER A 81 2.37 -10.90 18.23
C SER A 81 3.64 -11.05 19.08
N THR A 82 4.74 -11.55 18.50
CA THR A 82 6.00 -11.79 19.21
C THR A 82 7.06 -10.73 18.93
N LEU A 83 7.95 -10.50 19.89
CA LEU A 83 9.08 -9.58 19.74
C LEU A 83 9.97 -9.94 18.54
N ALA A 84 10.29 -11.22 18.36
CA ALA A 84 11.09 -11.71 17.24
C ALA A 84 10.44 -11.42 15.88
N ARG A 85 9.11 -11.54 15.78
CA ARG A 85 8.36 -11.19 14.55
C ARG A 85 8.41 -9.69 14.28
N ARG A 86 8.28 -8.85 15.32
CA ARG A 86 8.42 -7.39 15.18
C ARG A 86 9.82 -6.98 14.79
N GLN A 87 10.86 -7.61 15.36
CA GLN A 87 12.25 -7.41 14.93
C GLN A 87 12.43 -7.70 13.43
N ALA A 88 11.99 -8.89 12.99
CA ALA A 88 12.09 -9.29 11.59
C ALA A 88 11.33 -8.32 10.67
N ALA A 89 10.15 -7.86 11.10
CA ALA A 89 9.37 -6.89 10.35
C ALA A 89 10.03 -5.50 10.27
N CYS A 90 10.63 -5.01 11.36
CA CYS A 90 11.39 -3.76 11.36
C CYS A 90 12.59 -3.84 10.40
N GLN A 91 13.32 -4.98 10.40
CA GLN A 91 14.43 -5.20 9.49
C GLN A 91 13.98 -5.32 8.03
N ALA A 92 12.87 -5.99 7.77
CA ALA A 92 12.27 -6.07 6.43
C ALA A 92 11.85 -4.68 5.93
N GLU A 93 11.21 -3.87 6.79
CA GLU A 93 10.82 -2.50 6.48
C GLU A 93 12.04 -1.63 6.12
N LEU A 94 13.09 -1.66 6.94
CA LEU A 94 14.36 -0.96 6.68
C LEU A 94 14.93 -1.37 5.32
N LYS A 95 15.08 -2.68 5.09
CA LYS A 95 15.67 -3.22 3.85
C LYS A 95 14.87 -2.82 2.61
N LEU A 96 13.55 -2.99 2.65
CA LEU A 96 12.69 -2.80 1.48
C LEU A 96 12.54 -1.33 1.11
N ASN A 97 12.44 -0.44 2.09
CA ASN A 97 12.28 0.99 1.82
C ASN A 97 13.57 1.69 1.44
N ARG A 98 14.75 1.19 1.88
CA ARG A 98 16.04 1.71 1.42
C ARG A 98 16.26 1.61 -0.10
N ARG A 99 15.49 0.77 -0.80
CA ARG A 99 15.50 0.68 -2.28
C ARG A 99 15.09 1.99 -2.96
N LEU A 100 14.24 2.79 -2.32
CA LEU A 100 13.67 4.03 -2.87
C LEU A 100 13.78 5.25 -1.93
N ALA A 101 14.29 5.05 -0.70
CA ALA A 101 14.41 6.08 0.32
C ALA A 101 15.57 5.77 1.28
N SER A 102 16.76 5.50 0.74
CA SER A 102 17.95 5.09 1.52
C SER A 102 18.38 6.10 2.58
N ASP A 103 18.18 7.39 2.33
CA ASP A 103 18.49 8.49 3.25
C ASP A 103 17.34 8.81 4.23
N VAL A 104 16.23 8.06 4.14
CA VAL A 104 15.08 8.17 5.06
C VAL A 104 15.10 7.07 6.10
N TYR A 105 15.35 5.83 5.71
CA TYR A 105 15.34 4.69 6.63
C TYR A 105 16.75 4.46 7.19
N LEU A 106 16.98 4.94 8.41
CA LEU A 106 18.31 5.13 8.99
C LEU A 106 18.81 3.90 9.75
N ASP A 107 17.97 3.27 10.58
CA ASP A 107 18.39 2.12 11.38
C ASP A 107 17.21 1.33 11.97
N VAL A 108 17.50 0.19 12.58
CA VAL A 108 16.61 -0.54 13.48
C VAL A 108 17.33 -0.72 14.82
N VAL A 109 16.83 -0.05 15.86
CA VAL A 109 17.47 0.00 17.19
C VAL A 109 16.62 -0.70 18.25
N PRO A 110 17.25 -1.35 19.25
CA PRO A 110 16.51 -1.94 20.35
C PRO A 110 16.00 -0.85 21.31
N LEU A 111 14.81 -1.06 21.84
CA LEU A 111 14.37 -0.46 23.10
C LEU A 111 14.66 -1.47 24.20
N VAL A 112 15.42 -1.08 25.21
CA VAL A 112 15.80 -1.94 26.34
C VAL A 112 15.25 -1.38 27.64
N GLU A 113 15.04 -2.25 28.61
CA GLU A 113 14.78 -1.86 29.99
C GLU A 113 16.10 -1.82 30.77
N THR A 114 16.29 -0.77 31.54
CA THR A 114 17.49 -0.56 32.38
C THR A 114 17.06 -0.23 33.81
N PRO A 115 17.98 -0.27 34.80
CA PRO A 115 17.66 0.18 36.16
C PRO A 115 17.17 1.63 36.27
N ARG A 116 17.36 2.45 35.23
CA ARG A 116 16.90 3.85 35.16
C ARG A 116 15.63 4.02 34.31
N GLY A 117 14.98 2.91 33.92
CA GLY A 117 13.84 2.87 33.01
C GLY A 117 14.22 2.51 31.57
N LEU A 118 13.34 2.84 30.63
CA LEU A 118 13.52 2.52 29.22
C LEU A 118 14.65 3.32 28.57
N ALA A 119 15.37 2.70 27.63
CA ALA A 119 16.44 3.35 26.86
C ALA A 119 16.50 2.84 25.42
N ILE A 120 16.82 3.74 24.48
CA ILE A 120 16.92 3.45 23.04
C ILE A 120 18.37 3.20 22.65
N GLY A 121 18.61 2.16 21.84
CA GLY A 121 19.90 1.89 21.22
C GLY A 121 21.01 1.52 22.21
N LYS A 122 20.66 1.15 23.45
CA LYS A 122 21.62 0.71 24.47
C LYS A 122 21.82 -0.81 24.46
N PRO A 123 22.99 -1.30 24.91
CA PRO A 123 23.17 -2.73 25.16
C PRO A 123 22.18 -3.24 26.20
N GLY A 124 21.70 -4.48 26.04
CA GLY A 124 20.74 -5.11 26.95
C GLY A 124 19.81 -6.06 26.21
N VAL A 125 18.91 -6.71 26.96
CA VAL A 125 17.85 -7.53 26.37
C VAL A 125 16.77 -6.61 25.80
N PRO A 126 16.49 -6.66 24.48
CA PRO A 126 15.46 -5.81 23.89
C PRO A 126 14.08 -6.17 24.45
N VAL A 127 13.34 -5.15 24.87
CA VAL A 127 11.90 -5.25 25.15
C VAL A 127 11.06 -4.84 23.94
N GLU A 128 11.67 -4.16 22.96
CA GLU A 128 11.06 -3.82 21.66
C GLU A 128 12.11 -3.43 20.61
N TRP A 129 11.68 -3.30 19.35
CA TRP A 129 12.51 -2.77 18.25
C TRP A 129 11.85 -1.56 17.58
N LEU A 130 12.66 -0.56 17.25
CA LEU A 130 12.21 0.69 16.64
C LEU A 130 12.87 0.87 15.27
N VAL A 131 12.08 1.22 14.26
CA VAL A 131 12.65 1.73 12.99
C VAL A 131 12.94 3.21 13.18
N VAL A 132 14.18 3.61 12.92
CA VAL A 132 14.63 5.01 12.96
C VAL A 132 14.57 5.56 11.55
N MET A 133 13.85 6.67 11.39
CA MET A 133 13.66 7.32 10.11
C MET A 133 14.01 8.81 10.21
N ARG A 134 14.47 9.40 9.11
CA ARG A 134 14.50 10.86 8.96
C ARG A 134 13.08 11.36 8.73
N ARG A 135 12.68 12.41 9.43
CA ARG A 135 11.41 13.09 9.20
C ARG A 135 11.46 13.82 7.86
N LEU A 136 10.43 13.61 7.05
CA LEU A 136 10.25 14.32 5.79
C LEU A 136 9.24 15.46 5.96
N ASP A 137 9.41 16.51 5.16
CA ASP A 137 8.47 17.62 5.12
C ASP A 137 7.24 17.25 4.28
N GLU A 138 6.07 17.16 4.92
CA GLU A 138 4.82 16.75 4.29
C GLU A 138 4.38 17.70 3.15
N ALA A 139 4.89 18.94 3.12
CA ALA A 139 4.65 19.90 2.04
C ALA A 139 5.15 19.40 0.66
N TRP A 140 6.07 18.43 0.67
CA TRP A 140 6.65 17.83 -0.53
C TRP A 140 6.05 16.48 -0.93
N THR A 141 5.05 15.99 -0.21
CA THR A 141 4.32 14.79 -0.66
C THR A 141 3.62 15.05 -1.98
N LEU A 142 3.57 14.05 -2.87
CA LEU A 142 2.84 14.15 -4.14
C LEU A 142 1.36 14.44 -3.89
N GLU A 143 0.77 13.88 -2.84
CA GLU A 143 -0.59 14.22 -2.41
C GLU A 143 -0.73 15.72 -2.12
N ARG A 144 0.11 16.28 -1.25
CA ARG A 144 0.02 17.70 -0.90
C ARG A 144 0.25 18.62 -2.10
N ARG A 145 1.20 18.26 -2.96
CA ARG A 145 1.53 19.01 -4.18
C ARG A 145 0.40 18.99 -5.20
N ILE A 146 -0.37 17.89 -5.27
CA ILE A 146 -1.61 17.81 -6.04
C ILE A 146 -2.67 18.73 -5.44
N LEU A 147 -2.94 18.60 -4.13
CA LEU A 147 -4.00 19.35 -3.44
C LEU A 147 -3.75 20.86 -3.43
N ASP A 148 -2.49 21.29 -3.33
CA ASP A 148 -2.10 22.70 -3.41
C ASP A 148 -1.99 23.22 -4.85
N HIS A 149 -2.28 22.40 -5.88
CA HIS A 149 -2.12 22.73 -7.30
C HIS A 149 -0.70 23.17 -7.70
N ARG A 150 0.32 22.60 -7.06
CA ARG A 150 1.75 22.90 -7.27
C ARG A 150 2.54 21.79 -7.96
N LEU A 151 1.87 20.73 -8.41
CA LEU A 151 2.50 19.63 -9.15
C LEU A 151 2.83 20.06 -10.59
N ALA A 152 4.08 19.92 -11.00
CA ALA A 152 4.53 20.22 -12.36
C ALA A 152 4.89 18.96 -13.16
N GLY A 153 4.90 19.06 -14.50
CA GLY A 153 5.29 17.95 -15.38
C GLY A 153 6.72 17.46 -15.15
N GLN A 154 7.65 18.36 -14.79
CA GLN A 154 9.03 17.98 -14.43
C GLN A 154 9.10 17.10 -13.17
N ASP A 155 8.19 17.29 -12.21
CA ASP A 155 8.13 16.43 -11.03
C ASP A 155 7.76 14.99 -11.42
N LEU A 156 6.80 14.85 -12.33
CA LEU A 156 6.40 13.56 -12.88
C LEU A 156 7.50 12.92 -13.73
N ASP A 157 8.33 13.72 -14.41
CA ASP A 157 9.48 13.20 -15.15
C ASP A 157 10.55 12.63 -14.23
N ARG A 158 10.86 13.32 -13.13
CA ARG A 158 11.78 12.82 -12.10
C ARG A 158 11.22 11.56 -11.45
N LEU A 159 9.94 11.55 -11.08
CA LEU A 159 9.26 10.37 -10.53
C LEU A 159 9.33 9.17 -11.49
N MET A 160 9.01 9.38 -12.77
CA MET A 160 9.05 8.33 -13.78
C MET A 160 10.47 7.81 -14.02
N ALA A 161 11.49 8.67 -13.94
CA ALA A 161 12.89 8.26 -14.02
C ALA A 161 13.27 7.36 -12.83
N THR A 162 12.94 7.77 -11.61
CA THR A 162 13.17 6.98 -10.38
C THR A 162 12.47 5.62 -10.44
N LEU A 163 11.19 5.58 -10.79
CA LEU A 163 10.42 4.33 -10.87
C LEU A 163 10.93 3.42 -12.00
N SER A 164 11.29 3.98 -13.16
CA SER A 164 11.87 3.19 -14.26
C SER A 164 13.23 2.60 -13.89
N ALA A 165 14.03 3.32 -13.11
CA ALA A 165 15.30 2.78 -12.58
C ALA A 165 15.05 1.67 -11.55
N PHE A 166 14.08 1.87 -10.65
CA PHE A 166 13.69 0.87 -9.66
C PHE A 166 13.19 -0.44 -10.30
N TYR A 167 12.21 -0.38 -11.19
CA TYR A 167 11.64 -1.58 -11.81
C TYR A 167 12.63 -2.35 -12.68
N ARG A 168 13.61 -1.66 -13.29
CA ARG A 168 14.67 -2.31 -14.06
C ARG A 168 15.57 -3.21 -13.21
N HIS A 169 15.76 -2.86 -11.94
CA HIS A 169 16.60 -3.60 -11.00
C HIS A 169 15.78 -4.42 -9.98
N ALA A 170 14.44 -4.34 -10.05
CA ALA A 170 13.57 -5.11 -9.17
C ALA A 170 13.68 -6.60 -9.51
N PRO A 171 13.88 -7.49 -8.52
CA PRO A 171 13.94 -8.92 -8.77
C PRO A 171 12.66 -9.43 -9.42
N ALA A 172 12.79 -10.26 -10.46
CA ALA A 172 11.66 -10.96 -11.03
C ALA A 172 11.07 -11.94 -10.01
N VAL A 173 9.73 -12.01 -9.94
CA VAL A 173 9.00 -12.99 -9.15
C VAL A 173 8.47 -14.05 -10.10
N PHE A 174 8.94 -15.28 -9.92
CA PHE A 174 8.55 -16.39 -10.77
C PHE A 174 7.15 -16.90 -10.42
N THR A 175 6.28 -16.90 -11.43
CA THR A 175 4.94 -17.50 -11.39
C THR A 175 4.64 -18.10 -12.76
N THR A 176 3.60 -18.93 -12.86
CA THR A 176 3.15 -19.47 -14.14
C THR A 176 1.99 -18.63 -14.69
N PRO A 177 1.81 -18.55 -16.02
CA PRO A 177 0.65 -17.87 -16.59
C PRO A 177 -0.70 -18.39 -16.05
N ALA A 178 -0.80 -19.69 -15.81
CA ALA A 178 -2.00 -20.31 -15.27
C ALA A 178 -2.30 -19.84 -13.84
N LEU A 179 -1.30 -19.84 -12.95
CA LEU A 179 -1.44 -19.35 -11.58
C LEU A 179 -1.78 -17.87 -11.56
N HIS A 180 -1.09 -17.05 -12.35
CA HIS A 180 -1.35 -15.62 -12.42
C HIS A 180 -2.79 -15.30 -12.90
N LEU A 181 -3.28 -16.00 -13.93
CA LEU A 181 -4.66 -15.85 -14.39
C LEU A 181 -5.68 -16.34 -13.34
N ALA A 182 -5.37 -17.39 -12.60
CA ALA A 182 -6.22 -17.86 -11.50
C ALA A 182 -6.30 -16.82 -10.38
N GLU A 183 -5.19 -16.17 -10.01
CA GLU A 183 -5.15 -15.07 -9.04
C GLU A 183 -6.01 -13.89 -9.48
N TRP A 184 -5.97 -13.50 -10.76
CA TRP A 184 -6.86 -12.48 -11.30
C TRP A 184 -8.34 -12.85 -11.15
N ARG A 185 -8.73 -14.06 -11.56
CA ARG A 185 -10.13 -14.53 -11.42
C ARG A 185 -10.59 -14.58 -9.97
N HIS A 186 -9.71 -15.00 -9.08
CA HIS A 186 -9.96 -15.02 -7.64
C HIS A 186 -10.18 -13.60 -7.09
N ASN A 187 -9.27 -12.69 -7.40
CA ASN A 187 -9.34 -11.29 -6.98
C ASN A 187 -10.60 -10.58 -7.50
N LEU A 188 -11.02 -10.83 -8.74
CA LEU A 188 -12.29 -10.31 -9.29
C LEU A 188 -13.50 -10.89 -8.55
N SER A 189 -13.49 -12.18 -8.23
CA SER A 189 -14.55 -12.85 -7.47
C SER A 189 -14.67 -12.30 -6.06
N LEU A 190 -13.54 -12.00 -5.44
CA LEU A 190 -13.48 -11.45 -4.10
C LEU A 190 -13.94 -9.98 -4.08
N ASN A 191 -13.53 -9.16 -5.06
CA ASN A 191 -14.09 -7.82 -5.30
C ASN A 191 -15.61 -7.86 -5.40
N ARG A 192 -16.15 -8.72 -6.28
CA ARG A 192 -17.59 -8.88 -6.46
C ARG A 192 -18.30 -9.28 -5.18
N ARG A 193 -17.80 -10.30 -4.47
CA ARG A 193 -18.43 -10.83 -3.25
C ARG A 193 -18.61 -9.76 -2.20
N ILE A 194 -17.56 -9.01 -1.88
CA ILE A 194 -17.60 -8.00 -0.83
C ILE A 194 -18.39 -6.77 -1.27
N LEU A 195 -18.19 -6.28 -2.49
CA LEU A 195 -18.87 -5.07 -2.96
C LEU A 195 -20.38 -5.26 -3.19
N LEU A 196 -20.85 -6.51 -3.30
CA LEU A 196 -22.26 -6.86 -3.40
C LEU A 196 -22.88 -7.32 -2.07
N GLU A 197 -22.13 -7.29 -0.96
CA GLU A 197 -22.66 -7.59 0.37
C GLU A 197 -23.80 -6.60 0.71
N PRO A 198 -25.06 -7.05 0.85
CA PRO A 198 -26.21 -6.15 1.02
C PRO A 198 -26.07 -5.21 2.22
N ARG A 199 -25.43 -5.68 3.31
CA ARG A 199 -25.21 -4.88 4.53
C ARG A 199 -24.36 -3.64 4.30
N LEU A 200 -23.55 -3.61 3.25
CA LEU A 200 -22.65 -2.49 2.94
C LEU A 200 -23.31 -1.37 2.10
N ALA A 201 -24.57 -1.57 1.66
CA ALA A 201 -25.39 -0.56 0.97
C ALA A 201 -24.69 0.18 -0.18
N LEU A 202 -23.89 -0.54 -0.97
CA LEU A 202 -23.25 -0.03 -2.19
C LEU A 202 -24.17 -0.17 -3.41
N PRO A 203 -23.97 0.63 -4.48
CA PRO A 203 -24.82 0.57 -5.67
C PRO A 203 -24.61 -0.73 -6.47
N ALA A 204 -25.38 -1.78 -6.14
CA ALA A 204 -25.18 -3.12 -6.68
C ALA A 204 -25.22 -3.19 -8.23
N GLY A 205 -26.07 -2.38 -8.87
CA GLY A 205 -26.12 -2.28 -10.34
C GLY A 205 -24.82 -1.74 -10.95
N LEU A 206 -24.18 -0.76 -10.30
CA LEU A 206 -22.89 -0.20 -10.73
C LEU A 206 -21.78 -1.25 -10.57
N VAL A 207 -21.74 -1.91 -9.41
CA VAL A 207 -20.76 -2.97 -9.10
C VAL A 207 -20.86 -4.12 -10.11
N ARG A 208 -22.09 -4.57 -10.44
CA ARG A 208 -22.29 -5.63 -11.45
C ARG A 208 -21.78 -5.23 -12.83
N LYS A 209 -21.99 -3.99 -13.27
CA LYS A 209 -21.48 -3.50 -14.56
C LYS A 209 -19.95 -3.52 -14.61
N ILE A 210 -19.29 -3.05 -13.54
CA ILE A 210 -17.82 -3.05 -13.43
C ILE A 210 -17.28 -4.48 -13.48
N ASP A 211 -17.85 -5.39 -12.68
CA ASP A 211 -17.44 -6.79 -12.61
C ASP A 211 -17.60 -7.51 -13.97
N ILE A 212 -18.73 -7.31 -14.67
CA ILE A 212 -18.94 -7.87 -16.01
C ILE A 212 -17.88 -7.37 -16.99
N ALA A 213 -17.60 -6.06 -17.02
CA ALA A 213 -16.61 -5.49 -17.93
C ALA A 213 -15.20 -6.04 -17.66
N GLN A 214 -14.80 -6.15 -16.40
CA GLN A 214 -13.51 -6.71 -16.00
C GLN A 214 -13.38 -8.18 -16.38
N ARG A 215 -14.39 -9.01 -16.07
CA ARG A 215 -14.37 -10.45 -16.40
C ARG A 215 -14.32 -10.69 -17.89
N ARG A 216 -15.17 -10.02 -18.67
CA ARG A 216 -15.15 -10.12 -20.14
C ARG A 216 -13.80 -9.71 -20.73
N PHE A 217 -13.18 -8.66 -20.19
CA PHE A 217 -11.84 -8.26 -20.63
C PHE A 217 -10.79 -9.31 -20.29
N LEU A 218 -10.78 -9.82 -19.05
CA LEU A 218 -9.83 -10.84 -18.61
C LEU A 218 -9.97 -12.13 -19.43
N GLU A 219 -11.19 -12.54 -19.75
CA GLU A 219 -11.46 -13.71 -20.60
C GLU A 219 -11.01 -13.48 -22.04
N ALA A 220 -11.40 -12.35 -22.65
CA ALA A 220 -11.08 -12.04 -24.04
C ALA A 220 -9.58 -11.77 -24.28
N LYS A 221 -8.85 -11.29 -23.26
CA LYS A 221 -7.45 -10.85 -23.34
C LYS A 221 -6.53 -11.60 -22.38
N SER A 222 -6.88 -12.83 -21.99
CA SER A 222 -6.10 -13.67 -21.07
C SER A 222 -4.63 -13.81 -21.50
N GLU A 223 -4.38 -13.95 -22.80
CA GLU A 223 -3.02 -14.04 -23.35
C GLU A 223 -2.17 -12.80 -23.12
N TRP A 224 -2.76 -11.62 -22.95
CA TRP A 224 -1.99 -10.42 -22.62
C TRP A 224 -1.39 -10.51 -21.22
N PHE A 225 -2.15 -11.01 -20.24
CA PHE A 225 -1.64 -11.25 -18.89
C PHE A 225 -0.61 -12.38 -18.87
N ALA A 226 -0.88 -13.46 -19.61
CA ALA A 226 0.06 -14.56 -19.76
C ALA A 226 1.40 -14.09 -20.38
N ALA A 227 1.34 -13.20 -21.38
CA ALA A 227 2.51 -12.62 -22.00
C ALA A 227 3.34 -11.77 -21.01
N ARG A 228 2.70 -11.02 -20.09
CA ARG A 228 3.42 -10.29 -19.03
C ARG A 228 4.25 -11.24 -18.16
N VAL A 229 3.69 -12.37 -17.78
CA VAL A 229 4.39 -13.40 -16.99
C VAL A 229 5.55 -14.01 -17.77
N ARG A 230 5.32 -14.40 -19.03
CA ARG A 230 6.37 -14.98 -19.90
C ARG A 230 7.52 -14.02 -20.17
N ALA A 231 7.23 -12.71 -20.20
CA ALA A 231 8.23 -11.66 -20.35
C ALA A 231 8.89 -11.23 -19.02
N HIS A 232 8.65 -11.97 -17.93
CA HIS A 232 9.21 -11.68 -16.60
C HIS A 232 8.86 -10.28 -16.06
N HIS A 233 7.69 -9.74 -16.42
CA HIS A 233 7.23 -8.44 -15.95
C HIS A 233 6.67 -8.44 -14.52
N ILE A 234 6.52 -9.60 -13.89
CA ILE A 234 6.12 -9.67 -12.48
C ILE A 234 7.38 -9.55 -11.64
N VAL A 235 7.47 -8.49 -10.83
CA VAL A 235 8.67 -8.14 -10.06
C VAL A 235 8.31 -7.88 -8.59
N ASP A 236 9.32 -7.88 -7.71
CA ASP A 236 9.19 -7.46 -6.31
C ASP A 236 9.14 -5.91 -6.21
N GLY A 237 7.97 -5.35 -6.53
CA GLY A 237 7.72 -3.91 -6.62
C GLY A 237 7.51 -3.22 -5.27
N HIS A 238 6.76 -2.11 -5.28
CA HIS A 238 6.44 -1.38 -4.06
C HIS A 238 5.27 -2.01 -3.29
N GLY A 239 4.24 -2.47 -4.01
CA GLY A 239 3.03 -3.11 -3.49
C GLY A 239 1.92 -2.16 -3.02
N ASP A 240 2.23 -0.85 -2.90
CA ASP A 240 1.28 0.17 -2.42
C ASP A 240 1.67 1.60 -2.81
N LEU A 241 1.98 1.82 -4.09
CA LEU A 241 2.47 3.11 -4.60
C LEU A 241 1.38 4.19 -4.63
N ARG A 242 1.29 5.00 -3.58
CA ARG A 242 0.30 6.09 -3.44
C ARG A 242 0.92 7.48 -3.34
N PRO A 243 0.21 8.56 -3.70
CA PRO A 243 0.71 9.93 -3.62
C PRO A 243 1.20 10.37 -2.24
N GLU A 244 0.58 9.93 -1.17
CA GLU A 244 1.00 10.25 0.21
C GLU A 244 2.32 9.55 0.61
N HIS A 245 2.80 8.58 -0.17
CA HIS A 245 4.04 7.86 0.06
C HIS A 245 5.22 8.36 -0.77
N ILE A 246 4.98 9.35 -1.64
CA ILE A 246 5.96 9.84 -2.61
C ILE A 246 6.32 11.27 -2.26
N TRP A 247 7.58 11.52 -1.92
CA TRP A 247 8.14 12.87 -1.76
C TRP A 247 8.80 13.30 -3.06
N ILE A 248 8.34 14.44 -3.60
CA ILE A 248 8.80 14.96 -4.90
C ILE A 248 9.88 16.05 -4.77
N ASP A 249 10.52 16.15 -3.60
CA ASP A 249 11.71 16.96 -3.41
C ASP A 249 12.93 16.32 -4.10
N HIS A 250 14.16 16.72 -3.76
CA HIS A 250 15.36 16.18 -4.37
C HIS A 250 16.27 15.48 -3.34
N PRO A 251 16.65 14.20 -3.59
CA PRO A 251 16.08 13.24 -4.55
C PRO A 251 14.60 12.89 -4.28
N ILE A 252 13.93 12.31 -5.29
CA ILE A 252 12.61 11.69 -5.11
C ILE A 252 12.75 10.55 -4.10
N ARG A 253 11.86 10.51 -3.10
CA ARG A 253 11.83 9.45 -2.08
C ARG A 253 10.47 8.79 -2.05
N ILE A 254 10.46 7.47 -2.01
CA ILE A 254 9.22 6.68 -1.94
C ILE A 254 9.32 5.74 -0.75
N ILE A 255 8.37 5.84 0.17
CA ILE A 255 8.36 5.14 1.46
C ILE A 255 7.14 4.23 1.58
N ASP A 256 7.04 3.49 2.69
CA ASP A 256 5.92 2.59 2.99
C ASP A 256 5.71 1.48 1.94
N CYS A 257 6.82 0.95 1.43
CA CYS A 257 6.85 -0.28 0.66
C CYS A 257 6.38 -1.46 1.54
N LEU A 258 5.45 -2.25 1.02
CA LEU A 258 4.70 -3.25 1.78
C LEU A 258 5.62 -4.37 2.30
N GLU A 259 5.95 -4.38 3.59
CA GLU A 259 7.00 -5.25 4.13
C GLU A 259 6.56 -6.67 4.46
N PHE A 260 5.28 -6.85 4.78
CA PHE A 260 4.79 -8.05 5.45
C PHE A 260 4.25 -9.16 4.54
N ASN A 261 4.04 -8.88 3.25
CA ASN A 261 3.53 -9.88 2.30
C ASN A 261 4.17 -9.72 0.92
N SER A 262 5.12 -10.59 0.60
CA SER A 262 5.81 -10.58 -0.70
C SER A 262 4.87 -10.86 -1.87
N LYS A 263 3.80 -11.64 -1.69
CA LYS A 263 2.79 -11.88 -2.75
C LYS A 263 2.10 -10.58 -3.15
N LEU A 264 1.87 -9.66 -2.21
CA LEU A 264 1.28 -8.34 -2.52
C LEU A 264 2.27 -7.38 -3.20
N ARG A 265 3.58 -7.60 -3.05
CA ARG A 265 4.60 -6.86 -3.79
C ARG A 265 4.95 -7.48 -5.13
N ALA A 266 4.57 -8.73 -5.39
CA ALA A 266 4.69 -9.38 -6.69
C ALA A 266 3.71 -8.74 -7.68
N ILE A 267 4.17 -7.69 -8.36
CA ILE A 267 3.31 -6.84 -9.19
C ILE A 267 3.89 -6.68 -10.58
N ASP A 268 3.00 -6.34 -11.51
CA ASP A 268 3.37 -5.79 -12.79
C ASP A 268 3.61 -4.27 -12.64
N PRO A 269 4.77 -3.71 -13.01
CA PRO A 269 5.01 -2.26 -12.98
C PRO A 269 3.94 -1.44 -13.70
N LEU A 270 3.32 -1.98 -14.75
CA LEU A 270 2.21 -1.33 -15.47
C LEU A 270 0.96 -1.20 -14.58
N ASP A 271 0.68 -2.22 -13.77
CA ASP A 271 -0.41 -2.24 -12.80
C ASP A 271 -0.15 -1.26 -11.65
N GLU A 272 1.07 -1.20 -11.14
CA GLU A 272 1.43 -0.27 -10.06
C GLU A 272 1.37 1.20 -10.51
N LEU A 273 1.75 1.51 -11.76
CA LEU A 273 1.59 2.86 -12.34
C LEU A 273 0.13 3.18 -12.69
N ALA A 274 -0.66 2.18 -13.10
CA ALA A 274 -2.10 2.33 -13.25
C ALA A 274 -2.77 2.65 -11.91
N TYR A 275 -2.34 2.01 -10.83
CA TYR A 275 -2.80 2.30 -9.48
C TYR A 275 -2.48 3.73 -9.06
N LEU A 276 -1.23 4.17 -9.20
CA LEU A 276 -0.85 5.55 -8.91
C LEU A 276 -1.68 6.56 -9.72
N SER A 277 -1.97 6.23 -10.98
CA SER A 277 -2.84 7.05 -11.82
C SER A 277 -4.28 7.14 -11.29
N VAL A 278 -4.84 6.08 -10.71
CA VAL A 278 -6.17 6.12 -10.07
C VAL A 278 -6.16 7.03 -8.84
N GLU A 279 -5.10 6.98 -8.03
CA GLU A 279 -4.98 7.82 -6.84
C GLU A 279 -4.79 9.31 -7.21
N CYS A 280 -4.06 9.62 -8.28
CA CYS A 280 -3.99 10.99 -8.81
C CYS A 280 -5.38 11.51 -9.26
N ASP A 281 -6.17 10.69 -9.96
CA ASP A 281 -7.53 11.05 -10.38
C ASP A 281 -8.45 11.27 -9.17
N ARG A 282 -8.34 10.42 -8.13
CA ARG A 282 -9.07 10.58 -6.85
C ARG A 282 -8.81 11.94 -6.20
N LEU A 283 -7.57 12.43 -6.29
CA LEU A 283 -7.14 13.71 -5.75
C LEU A 283 -7.46 14.91 -6.68
N GLY A 284 -8.12 14.68 -7.82
CA GLY A 284 -8.49 15.73 -8.78
C GLY A 284 -7.40 16.06 -9.80
N ALA A 285 -6.29 15.32 -9.85
CA ALA A 285 -5.21 15.50 -10.80
C ALA A 285 -5.24 14.48 -11.94
N ALA A 286 -6.37 14.38 -12.65
CA ALA A 286 -6.52 13.45 -13.77
C ALA A 286 -5.47 13.67 -14.89
N TRP A 287 -5.00 14.91 -15.05
CA TRP A 287 -3.93 15.25 -15.98
C TRP A 287 -2.61 14.51 -15.65
N ALA A 288 -2.31 14.31 -14.35
CA ALA A 288 -1.10 13.63 -13.90
C ALA A 288 -1.20 12.13 -14.20
N GLY A 289 -2.37 11.52 -13.96
CA GLY A 289 -2.64 10.14 -14.36
C GLY A 289 -2.48 9.91 -15.88
N GLN A 290 -3.03 10.82 -16.69
CA GLN A 290 -2.84 10.77 -18.16
C GLN A 290 -1.38 11.00 -18.57
N TYR A 291 -0.64 11.84 -17.84
CA TYR A 291 0.77 12.06 -18.08
C TYR A 291 1.58 10.78 -17.85
N LEU A 292 1.38 10.12 -16.70
CA LEU A 292 2.02 8.84 -16.37
C LEU A 292 1.72 7.78 -17.43
N LYS A 293 0.44 7.63 -17.81
CA LYS A 293 0.01 6.72 -18.88
C LYS A 293 0.77 6.97 -20.19
N ARG A 294 0.80 8.22 -20.67
CA ARG A 294 1.51 8.57 -21.91
C ARG A 294 3.00 8.25 -21.84
N ARG A 295 3.64 8.49 -20.69
CA ARG A 295 5.07 8.21 -20.49
C ARG A 295 5.36 6.72 -20.52
N VAL A 296 4.57 5.90 -19.83
CA VAL A 296 4.75 4.44 -19.81
C VAL A 296 4.56 3.84 -21.21
N LEU A 297 3.47 4.19 -21.89
CA LEU A 297 3.14 3.64 -23.21
C LEU A 297 4.17 3.99 -24.30
N ARG A 298 4.96 5.05 -24.10
CA ARG A 298 6.01 5.48 -25.06
C ARG A 298 7.40 4.96 -24.72
N ARG A 299 7.72 4.78 -23.43
CA ARG A 299 9.10 4.63 -22.97
C ARG A 299 9.48 3.20 -22.63
N TRP A 300 8.51 2.31 -22.44
CA TRP A 300 8.79 0.91 -22.14
C TRP A 300 8.88 0.09 -23.43
N SER A 301 9.92 -0.74 -23.50
CA SER A 301 10.37 -1.44 -24.72
C SER A 301 9.34 -2.42 -25.27
N ASP A 302 8.44 -2.89 -24.42
CA ASP A 302 7.36 -3.81 -24.73
C ASP A 302 6.05 -3.11 -25.14
N SER A 303 6.02 -1.76 -25.11
CA SER A 303 4.89 -0.91 -25.53
C SER A 303 3.52 -1.46 -25.12
N PRO A 304 3.21 -1.47 -23.81
CA PRO A 304 2.02 -2.14 -23.31
C PRO A 304 0.74 -1.56 -23.89
N SER A 305 -0.31 -2.38 -24.00
CA SER A 305 -1.59 -1.93 -24.53
C SER A 305 -2.24 -0.87 -23.63
N ALA A 306 -2.74 0.21 -24.24
CA ALA A 306 -3.54 1.22 -23.55
C ALA A 306 -4.81 0.63 -22.91
N ALA A 307 -5.33 -0.47 -23.45
CA ALA A 307 -6.47 -1.19 -22.91
C ALA A 307 -6.08 -2.05 -21.69
N LEU A 308 -4.88 -2.65 -21.66
CA LEU A 308 -4.38 -3.35 -20.47
C LEU A 308 -4.17 -2.37 -19.30
N PHE A 309 -3.60 -1.20 -19.56
CA PHE A 309 -3.48 -0.15 -18.55
C PHE A 309 -4.85 0.29 -18.00
N CYS A 310 -5.86 0.43 -18.88
CA CYS A 310 -7.23 0.75 -18.47
C CYS A 310 -7.85 -0.37 -17.63
N PHE A 311 -7.54 -1.64 -17.92
CA PHE A 311 -7.98 -2.77 -17.11
C PHE A 311 -7.39 -2.70 -15.70
N TYR A 312 -6.08 -2.48 -15.58
CA TYR A 312 -5.43 -2.34 -14.27
C TYR A 312 -6.00 -1.17 -13.48
N ARG A 313 -6.25 -0.02 -14.12
CA ARG A 313 -6.93 1.11 -13.46
C ARG A 313 -8.31 0.73 -12.94
N CYS A 314 -9.15 0.13 -13.80
CA CYS A 314 -10.49 -0.31 -13.45
C CYS A 314 -10.47 -1.26 -12.24
N TYR A 315 -9.57 -2.26 -12.29
CA TYR A 315 -9.37 -3.21 -11.22
C TYR A 315 -8.90 -2.55 -9.93
N ARG A 316 -7.87 -1.70 -9.99
CA ARG A 316 -7.30 -1.03 -8.81
C ARG A 316 -8.31 -0.09 -8.17
N ALA A 317 -9.08 0.65 -8.94
CA ALA A 317 -10.21 1.43 -8.41
C ALA A 317 -11.24 0.51 -7.71
N THR A 318 -11.60 -0.62 -8.31
CA THR A 318 -12.54 -1.59 -7.70
C THR A 318 -11.98 -2.18 -6.40
N LEU A 319 -10.70 -2.55 -6.40
CA LEU A 319 -9.97 -3.02 -5.23
C LEU A 319 -10.00 -1.96 -4.13
N ARG A 320 -9.67 -0.71 -4.43
CA ARG A 320 -9.72 0.39 -3.46
C ARG A 320 -11.12 0.65 -2.92
N ALA A 321 -12.15 0.52 -3.75
CA ALA A 321 -13.54 0.55 -3.28
C ALA A 321 -13.82 -0.55 -2.25
N ARG A 322 -13.39 -1.79 -2.55
CA ARG A 322 -13.53 -2.93 -1.64
C ARG A 322 -12.80 -2.68 -0.33
N LEU A 323 -11.54 -2.25 -0.40
CA LEU A 323 -10.71 -1.99 0.77
C LEU A 323 -11.27 -0.87 1.64
N ALA A 324 -11.80 0.18 1.03
CA ALA A 324 -12.46 1.25 1.76
C ALA A 324 -13.67 0.69 2.53
N ILE A 325 -14.62 0.05 1.84
CA ILE A 325 -15.87 -0.38 2.47
C ILE A 325 -15.70 -1.47 3.52
N ALA A 326 -14.70 -2.35 3.35
CA ALA A 326 -14.50 -3.48 4.25
C ALA A 326 -13.95 -3.07 5.64
N HIS A 327 -13.54 -1.82 5.86
CA HIS A 327 -13.35 -1.30 7.22
C HIS A 327 -14.63 -1.42 8.06
N LEU A 328 -15.83 -1.36 7.45
CA LEU A 328 -17.10 -1.55 8.15
C LEU A 328 -17.37 -2.98 8.61
N LEU A 329 -16.50 -3.94 8.24
CA LEU A 329 -16.57 -5.32 8.71
C LEU A 329 -15.70 -5.57 9.95
N GLU A 330 -14.89 -4.59 10.35
CA GLU A 330 -14.14 -4.64 11.61
C GLU A 330 -15.09 -4.51 12.80
N GLU A 331 -14.74 -5.09 13.95
CA GLU A 331 -15.54 -5.01 15.18
C GLU A 331 -15.72 -3.56 15.66
N ASN A 332 -14.66 -2.74 15.51
CA ASN A 332 -14.63 -1.34 15.92
C ASN A 332 -14.08 -0.45 14.79
N PRO A 333 -14.88 -0.17 13.75
CA PRO A 333 -14.42 0.57 12.59
C PRO A 333 -14.04 2.01 12.97
N ARG A 334 -12.81 2.43 12.61
CA ARG A 334 -12.39 3.84 12.78
C ARG A 334 -13.08 4.72 11.72
N THR A 335 -13.70 5.83 12.10
CA THR A 335 -14.37 6.78 11.16
C THR A 335 -15.34 6.10 10.17
N PRO A 336 -16.34 5.34 10.64
CA PRO A 336 -17.21 4.52 9.79
C PRO A 336 -17.93 5.33 8.69
N GLU A 337 -18.25 6.59 8.94
CA GLU A 337 -18.92 7.51 8.02
C GLU A 337 -18.08 7.86 6.77
N LYS A 338 -16.75 7.76 6.85
CA LYS A 338 -15.82 8.06 5.74
C LYS A 338 -15.85 6.97 4.67
N TRP A 339 -15.94 5.71 5.09
CA TRP A 339 -15.67 4.56 4.22
C TRP A 339 -16.66 4.39 3.07
N PRO A 340 -17.99 4.53 3.25
CA PRO A 340 -18.93 4.48 2.12
C PRO A 340 -18.69 5.57 1.08
N ARG A 341 -18.35 6.80 1.52
CA ARG A 341 -18.09 7.93 0.62
C ARG A 341 -16.84 7.68 -0.22
N LEU A 342 -15.79 7.18 0.41
CA LEU A 342 -14.55 6.82 -0.26
C LEU A 342 -14.75 5.64 -1.24
N ALA A 343 -15.45 4.59 -0.82
CA ALA A 343 -15.77 3.45 -1.67
C ALA A 343 -16.56 3.85 -2.93
N ARG A 344 -17.59 4.70 -2.77
CA ARG A 344 -18.36 5.24 -3.90
C ARG A 344 -17.51 6.08 -4.85
N THR A 345 -16.54 6.83 -4.33
CA THR A 345 -15.61 7.61 -5.16
C THR A 345 -14.79 6.71 -6.07
N TYR A 346 -14.20 5.65 -5.53
CA TYR A 346 -13.49 4.67 -6.34
C TYR A 346 -14.40 3.90 -7.31
N LEU A 347 -15.64 3.56 -6.93
CA LEU A 347 -16.59 2.92 -7.84
C LEU A 347 -16.94 3.81 -9.05
N ARG A 348 -16.97 5.14 -8.90
CA ARG A 348 -17.17 6.06 -10.04
C ARG A 348 -15.99 6.00 -11.01
N LEU A 349 -14.76 6.00 -10.49
CA LEU A 349 -13.55 5.86 -11.31
C LEU A 349 -13.54 4.51 -12.04
N ALA A 350 -13.81 3.42 -11.32
CA ALA A 350 -13.91 2.08 -11.89
C ALA A 350 -15.00 1.98 -12.98
N ALA A 351 -16.16 2.61 -12.77
CA ALA A 351 -17.23 2.61 -13.76
C ALA A 351 -16.86 3.37 -15.04
N ALA A 352 -16.15 4.50 -14.92
CA ALA A 352 -15.65 5.23 -16.08
C ALA A 352 -14.65 4.37 -16.88
N ASP A 353 -13.70 3.72 -16.20
CA ASP A 353 -12.75 2.82 -16.86
C ASP A 353 -13.45 1.57 -17.45
N ALA A 354 -14.48 1.01 -16.79
CA ALA A 354 -15.27 -0.10 -17.32
C ALA A 354 -15.96 0.23 -18.66
N LEU A 355 -16.54 1.44 -18.77
CA LEU A 355 -17.13 1.90 -20.04
C LEU A 355 -16.09 2.04 -21.16
N LEU A 356 -14.88 2.50 -20.82
CA LEU A 356 -13.78 2.59 -21.78
C LEU A 356 -13.32 1.20 -22.23
N LEU A 357 -13.22 0.24 -21.31
CA LEU A 357 -12.86 -1.14 -21.62
C LEU A 357 -13.86 -1.78 -22.58
N GLU A 358 -15.17 -1.64 -22.34
CA GLU A 358 -16.18 -2.18 -23.25
C GLU A 358 -16.09 -1.57 -24.66
N ARG A 359 -15.85 -0.27 -24.76
CA ARG A 359 -15.65 0.41 -26.06
C ARG A 359 -14.39 -0.10 -26.76
N MET A 360 -13.30 -0.31 -26.02
CA MET A 360 -12.05 -0.84 -26.57
C MET A 360 -12.19 -2.28 -27.05
N LEU A 361 -12.92 -3.13 -26.32
CA LEU A 361 -13.21 -4.51 -26.73
C LEU A 361 -14.04 -4.56 -28.02
N LYS A 362 -15.09 -3.73 -28.14
CA LYS A 362 -15.91 -3.67 -29.37
C LYS A 362 -15.08 -3.27 -30.59
N LYS A 363 -14.30 -2.20 -30.50
CA LYS A 363 -13.44 -1.72 -31.60
C LYS A 363 -12.38 -2.72 -32.06
N GLN A 364 -12.02 -3.68 -31.22
CA GLN A 364 -11.05 -4.74 -31.56
C GLN A 364 -11.70 -6.02 -32.07
N GLY A 365 -13.01 -6.21 -31.89
CA GLY A 365 -13.74 -7.33 -32.48
C GLY A 365 -14.25 -7.06 -33.90
N ASP A 366 -14.32 -5.79 -34.30
CA ASP A 366 -14.70 -5.34 -35.66
C ASP A 366 -13.50 -5.28 -36.62
N ARG A 367 -12.34 -5.82 -36.23
CA ARG A 367 -11.12 -5.96 -37.04
C ARG A 367 -10.64 -7.40 -36.97
#